data_AF-A0A1M3CDV2-F1
#
_entry.id   AF-A0A1M3CDV2-F1
#
_cell.length_a   1.000
_cell.length_b   1.000
_cell.length_c   1.000
_cell.angle_alpha   90.00
_cell.angle_beta   90.00
_cell.angle_gamma   90.00
#
_symmetry.space_group_name_H-M   'P 1'
#
loop_
_entity.id
_entity.type
_entity.pdbx_description
1 polymer ?
#
loop_
_entity_poly.entity_id
_entity_poly.type
_entity_poly.pdbx_seq_one_letter_code
_entity_poly.pdbx_strand_id
1 'polypeptide(L)' 'MSKRVTKTKACRDRERLGVLRVKDHRKLEERILRLLDRYEVSPETDKRWLNIGRSCIEQGFMAINRSVFEQRRTELPED' A
#
# COMPACT_ATOMS: atom_id res chain seq x y z
N MET A 1 -17.98 -16.02 -31.62
CA MET A 1 -17.78 -17.09 -30.63
C MET A 1 -17.01 -16.54 -29.44
N SER A 2 -17.70 -16.32 -28.31
CA SER A 2 -17.19 -15.63 -27.14
C SER A 2 -16.22 -16.53 -26.37
N LYS A 3 -14.95 -16.11 -26.25
CA LYS A 3 -13.90 -16.87 -25.58
C LYS A 3 -14.22 -16.93 -24.09
N ARG A 4 -14.56 -18.13 -23.61
CA ARG A 4 -14.69 -18.47 -22.19
C ARG A 4 -13.36 -18.13 -21.51
N VAL A 5 -13.27 -16.99 -20.84
CA VAL A 5 -12.10 -16.66 -20.01
C VAL A 5 -12.09 -17.67 -18.86
N THR A 6 -11.22 -18.67 -18.95
CA THR A 6 -11.03 -19.67 -17.89
C THR A 6 -10.69 -18.96 -16.58
N LYS A 7 -11.30 -19.37 -15.47
CA LYS A 7 -11.17 -18.81 -14.10
C LYS A 7 -9.71 -18.47 -13.71
N THR A 8 -8.74 -19.24 -14.21
CA THR A 8 -7.29 -19.09 -14.02
C THR A 8 -6.67 -17.85 -14.68
N LYS A 9 -7.23 -17.34 -15.77
CA LYS A 9 -6.75 -16.12 -16.44
C LYS A 9 -7.24 -14.88 -15.70
N ALA A 10 -8.51 -14.88 -15.30
CA ALA A 10 -9.10 -13.81 -14.48
C ALA A 10 -8.41 -13.64 -13.13
N CYS A 11 -7.99 -14.75 -12.48
CA CYS A 11 -7.24 -14.69 -11.21
C CYS A 11 -5.85 -14.06 -11.38
N ARG A 12 -5.11 -14.45 -12.43
CA ARG A 12 -3.78 -13.89 -12.75
C ARG A 12 -3.82 -12.42 -13.16
N ASP A 13 -4.84 -12.03 -13.94
CA ASP A 13 -5.03 -10.63 -14.32
C ASP A 13 -5.37 -9.75 -13.09
N ARG A 14 -6.15 -10.28 -12.14
CA ARG A 14 -6.44 -9.62 -10.86
C ARG A 14 -5.20 -9.43 -10.00
N GLU A 15 -4.37 -10.45 -9.87
CA GLU A 15 -3.08 -10.38 -9.15
C GLU A 15 -2.13 -9.37 -9.79
N ARG A 16 -1.99 -9.40 -11.12
CA ARG A 16 -1.17 -8.42 -11.87
C ARG A 16 -1.68 -7.00 -11.69
N LEU A 17 -2.99 -6.78 -11.72
CA LEU A 17 -3.61 -5.48 -11.43
C LEU A 17 -3.38 -5.04 -9.98
N GLY A 18 -3.41 -5.96 -9.02
CA GLY A 18 -3.09 -5.67 -7.62
C GLY A 18 -1.64 -5.21 -7.42
N VAL A 19 -0.69 -5.92 -8.05
CA VAL A 19 0.74 -5.54 -8.03
C VAL A 19 0.96 -4.16 -8.64
N LEU A 20 0.29 -3.84 -9.75
CA LEU A 20 0.43 -2.52 -10.39
C LEU A 20 -0.14 -1.40 -9.52
N ARG A 21 -1.32 -1.59 -8.88
CA ARG A 21 -1.92 -0.59 -7.99
C ARG A 21 -1.02 -0.30 -6.78
N VAL A 22 -0.48 -1.32 -6.14
CA VAL A 22 0.44 -1.13 -5.00
C VAL A 22 1.73 -0.42 -5.41
N LYS A 23 2.24 -0.65 -6.62
CA LYS A 23 3.39 0.11 -7.14
C LYS A 23 3.08 1.61 -7.22
N ASP A 24 1.86 1.99 -7.61
CA ASP A 24 1.48 3.40 -7.71
C ASP A 24 1.20 4.01 -6.33
N HIS A 25 0.61 3.25 -5.40
CA HIS A 25 0.47 3.68 -4.01
C HIS A 25 1.83 3.97 -3.37
N ARG A 26 2.81 3.07 -3.55
CA ARG A 26 4.17 3.24 -3.02
C ARG A 26 4.87 4.49 -3.56
N LYS A 27 4.64 4.86 -4.82
CA LYS A 27 5.18 6.11 -5.39
C LYS A 27 4.55 7.35 -4.75
N LEU A 28 3.26 7.30 -4.46
CA LEU A 28 2.56 8.41 -3.78
C LEU A 28 3.01 8.54 -2.33
N GLU A 29 3.13 7.42 -1.61
CA GLU A 29 3.68 7.36 -0.25
C GLU A 29 5.08 7.98 -0.20
N GLU A 30 6.01 7.52 -1.04
CA GLU A 30 7.37 8.06 -1.12
C GLU A 30 7.39 9.57 -1.41
N ARG A 31 6.53 10.07 -2.29
CA ARG A 31 6.42 11.51 -2.57
C ARG A 31 5.98 12.31 -1.36
N ILE A 32 5.04 11.77 -0.58
CA ILE A 32 4.55 12.42 0.64
C ILE A 32 5.62 12.34 1.73
N LEU A 33 6.28 11.21 1.93
CA LEU A 33 7.36 11.08 2.91
C LEU A 33 8.50 12.07 2.64
N ARG A 34 8.90 12.26 1.37
CA ARG A 34 9.88 13.30 0.98
C ARG A 34 9.39 14.72 1.22
N LEU A 35 8.09 14.96 1.18
CA LEU A 35 7.52 16.25 1.59
C LEU A 35 7.66 16.41 3.11
N LEU A 36 7.37 15.38 3.90
CA LEU A 36 7.55 15.41 5.36
C LEU A 36 9.02 15.60 5.75
N ASP A 37 9.96 14.99 5.03
CA ASP A 37 11.40 15.16 5.27
C ASP A 37 11.83 16.63 5.10
N ARG A 38 11.20 17.38 4.18
CA ARG A 38 11.47 18.83 4.04
C ARG A 38 10.99 19.63 5.24
N TYR A 39 9.87 19.23 5.84
CA TYR A 39 9.36 19.86 7.05
C TYR A 39 10.17 19.48 8.29
N GLU A 40 10.72 18.26 8.35
CA GLU A 40 11.55 17.79 9.48
C GLU A 40 12.82 18.64 9.69
N VAL A 41 13.37 19.20 8.61
CA VAL A 41 14.55 20.07 8.64
C VAL A 41 14.21 21.50 9.07
N SER A 42 12.94 21.91 8.98
CA SER A 42 12.53 23.27 9.35
C SER A 42 12.39 23.42 10.87
N PRO A 43 13.11 24.37 11.51
CA PRO A 43 13.03 24.61 12.95
C PRO A 43 11.67 25.18 13.39
N GLU A 44 10.88 25.71 12.45
CA GLU A 44 9.54 26.24 12.71
C GLU A 44 8.46 25.15 12.76
N THR A 45 8.80 23.91 12.41
CA THR A 45 7.84 22.81 12.38
C THR A 45 7.72 22.13 13.75
N ASP A 46 6.48 21.98 14.23
CA ASP A 46 6.20 21.13 15.39
C ASP A 46 6.43 19.65 15.04
N LYS A 47 7.56 19.11 15.51
CA LYS A 47 7.98 17.73 15.27
C LYS A 47 7.04 16.69 15.85
N ARG A 48 6.35 17.01 16.95
CA ARG A 48 5.41 16.07 17.57
C ARG A 48 4.24 15.82 16.63
N TRP A 49 3.65 16.89 16.10
CA TRP A 49 2.55 16.78 15.14
C TRP A 49 3.00 16.22 13.79
N LEU A 50 4.22 16.55 13.34
CA LEU A 50 4.79 15.97 12.12
C LEU A 50 4.94 14.44 12.22
N ASN A 51 5.45 13.94 13.36
CA ASN A 51 5.60 12.51 13.62
C ASN A 51 4.26 11.76 13.67
N ILE A 52 3.23 12.38 14.28
CA ILE A 52 1.86 11.85 14.27
C ILE A 52 1.34 11.76 12.83
N GLY A 53 1.50 12.84 12.05
CA GLY A 53 1.10 12.88 10.65
C GLY A 53 1.78 11.79 9.81
N ARG A 54 3.11 11.63 9.96
CA ARG A 54 3.90 10.57 9.31
C ARG A 54 3.32 9.19 9.62
N SER A 55 3.11 8.89 10.89
CA SER A 55 2.60 7.59 11.34
C SER A 55 1.22 7.28 10.77
N CYS A 56 0.32 8.26 10.75
CA CYS A 56 -1.03 8.11 10.17
C CYS A 56 -0.99 7.86 8.67
N ILE A 57 -0.08 8.53 7.94
CA ILE A 57 0.09 8.34 6.50
C ILE A 57 0.58 6.92 6.18
N GLU A 58 1.63 6.46 6.87
CA GLU A 58 2.18 5.11 6.70
C GLU A 58 1.12 4.04 7.02
N GLN A 59 0.38 4.21 8.12
CA GLN A 59 -0.73 3.32 8.45
C GLN A 59 -1.84 3.33 7.39
N GLY A 60 -2.17 4.50 6.85
CA GLY A 60 -3.13 4.64 5.76
C GLY A 60 -2.72 3.89 4.50
N PHE A 61 -1.47 4.04 4.05
CA PHE A 61 -0.96 3.31 2.88
C PHE A 61 -0.87 1.81 3.13
N MET A 62 -0.48 1.38 4.34
CA MET A 62 -0.51 -0.03 4.72
C MET A 62 -1.93 -0.62 4.64
N ALA A 63 -2.94 0.09 5.16
CA ALA A 63 -4.33 -0.34 5.10
C ALA A 63 -4.87 -0.41 3.66
N ILE A 64 -4.54 0.59 2.83
CA ILE A 64 -4.89 0.59 1.40
C ILE A 64 -4.23 -0.59 0.69
N ASN A 65 -2.93 -0.83 0.89
CA ASN A 65 -2.22 -1.93 0.26
C ASN A 65 -2.77 -3.30 0.68
N ARG A 66 -3.16 -3.46 1.95
CA ARG A 66 -3.86 -4.65 2.45
C ARG A 66 -5.27 -4.80 1.88
N SER A 67 -5.97 -3.72 1.56
CA SER A 67 -7.28 -3.82 0.88
C SER A 67 -7.16 -4.41 -0.54
N VAL A 68 -5.98 -4.30 -1.16
CA VAL A 68 -5.68 -4.84 -2.48
C VAL A 68 -5.13 -6.27 -2.39
N PHE A 69 -4.30 -6.56 -1.39
CA PHE A 69 -3.72 -7.87 -1.12
C PHE A 69 -4.32 -8.49 0.13
N GLU A 70 -5.20 -9.46 -0.06
CA GLU A 70 -5.74 -10.28 1.03
C GLU A 70 -4.60 -11.08 1.68
N GLN A 71 -4.16 -10.66 2.87
CA GLN A 71 -3.27 -11.47 3.70
C GLN A 71 -4.08 -12.62 4.28
N ARG A 72 -4.01 -13.78 3.65
CA ARG A 72 -4.53 -15.02 4.24
C ARG A 72 -3.61 -15.44 5.36
N ARG A 73 -4.18 -15.97 6.44
CA ARG A 73 -3.39 -16.65 7.46
C ARG A 73 -2.69 -17.84 6.78
N THR A 74 -1.42 -18.04 7.10
CA THR A 74 -0.74 -19.29 6.74
C THR A 74 -1.31 -20.37 7.65
N GLU A 75 -1.72 -21.50 7.04
CA GLU A 75 -2.07 -22.70 7.78
C GLU A 75 -0.82 -23.17 8.52
N LEU A 76 -0.94 -23.35 9.82
CA LEU A 76 0.12 -23.93 10.62
C LEU A 76 0.04 -25.46 10.54
N PRO A 77 1.15 -26.20 10.70
CA PRO A 77 1.12 -27.67 10.74
C PRO A 77 0.16 -28.25 11.79
N GLU A 78 -0.18 -27.46 12.80
CA GLU A 78 -1.10 -27.78 13.90
C GLU A 78 -2.58 -27.40 13.68
N ASP A 79 -2.96 -26.74 12.57
CA ASP A 79 -4.37 -26.44 12.20
C ASP A 79 -5.06 -27.64 11.53
#